data_AF-A0A2E7W3V7-F1
#
_entry.id   AF-A0A2E7W3V7-F1
#
_cell.length_a   1.000
_cell.length_b   1.000
_cell.length_c   1.000
_cell.angle_alpha   90.00
_cell.angle_beta   90.00
_cell.angle_gamma   90.00
#
_symmetry.space_group_name_H-M   'P 1'
#
loop_
_entity.id
_entity.type
_entity.pdbx_description
1 polymer ?
#
loop_
_entity_poly.entity_id
_entity_poly.type
_entity_poly.pdbx_seq_one_letter_code
_entity_poly.pdbx_strand_id
1 'polypeptide(L)'
;TDTTSALGQYAEFSVANLSFAKVGMLCGEDIHFAQYGRALAFHGAEIILNPCIEKSDQQFAHRTMSRFARASESVAYVAVASPLELNDNGMKIRLPPATALYPWEREAVAVRGDETFVVPDIDIQLLRRRRVSPQGSFPAIVRADVYGRGYMKQVSECPENKTPSNRAEWLQEANKRVAAESENAKSKHGAQEEQYDCMLVQTVARLIPIGGNVDPKEIIYKNLDEHLSSAGSRLSLPTMRLCVFPEFWLTGPGGIGGVQRTVQNLEKMAISEGDKVFDIIGKFAQEYNVYVAFQNFEIHKKFPGRVFNSAFLIDDSGNHVHTYRKNQCADVWGLLPDTTPGSILDQYLDTFGYEALFPVADTKIGRLANMVCFDNMSPEVAGYLRHQGAEVILHSSSEPHGGEGRRAWDNARTTRAMENCVYMLSAMDGGEYKSHDSEHMTFFRRGHTRLVNFDGSLQGTVDGPGPVLFRANIDLTALRRARANARTNFQLWDSPAVYASHYTPEVGFPSNLWAGDPYKNPYVGAVAITDRIASYVDKGIYTAPEMKLSESVKARSSDVM
;
A
#
# COMPACT_ATOMS: atom_id res chain seq x y z
N THR A 1 -19.76 18.55 27.86
CA THR A 1 -20.06 17.18 27.42
C THR A 1 -18.84 16.69 26.70
N ASP A 2 -18.19 15.63 27.21
CA ASP A 2 -17.04 14.99 26.54
C ASP A 2 -17.51 14.40 25.21
N THR A 3 -17.40 15.21 24.16
CA THR A 3 -17.61 14.76 22.78
C THR A 3 -16.27 14.38 22.19
N THR A 4 -16.20 13.29 21.44
CA THR A 4 -14.98 12.82 20.74
C THR A 4 -14.41 13.83 19.72
N SER A 5 -15.16 14.89 19.40
CA SER A 5 -14.73 16.00 18.53
C SER A 5 -15.33 17.33 19.00
N ALA A 6 -14.72 17.95 20.00
CA ALA A 6 -15.06 19.34 20.35
C ALA A 6 -14.54 20.30 19.27
N LEU A 7 -15.38 21.26 18.86
CA LEU A 7 -14.97 22.27 17.87
C LEU A 7 -13.74 23.03 18.38
N GLY A 8 -12.68 23.07 17.56
CA GLY A 8 -11.43 23.77 17.89
C GLY A 8 -10.50 23.02 18.85
N GLN A 9 -10.76 21.73 19.13
CA GLN A 9 -9.84 20.87 19.88
C GLN A 9 -9.44 19.67 19.02
N TYR A 10 -8.16 19.31 19.06
CA TYR A 10 -7.67 18.13 18.36
C TYR A 10 -8.25 16.85 18.98
N ALA A 11 -8.51 15.86 18.13
CA ALA A 11 -9.01 14.57 18.58
C ALA A 11 -7.89 13.76 19.24
N GLU A 12 -8.14 13.30 20.46
CA GLU A 12 -7.23 12.40 21.18
C GLU A 12 -7.39 10.94 20.75
N PHE A 13 -8.32 10.64 19.84
CA PHE A 13 -8.69 9.28 19.42
C PHE A 13 -8.97 8.35 20.61
N SER A 14 -9.70 8.86 21.60
CA SER A 14 -10.01 8.15 22.84
C SER A 14 -10.73 6.83 22.59
N VAL A 15 -10.32 5.81 23.33
CA VAL A 15 -10.87 4.45 23.25
C VAL A 15 -11.54 4.09 24.56
N ALA A 16 -12.80 3.68 24.49
CA ALA A 16 -13.56 3.21 25.65
C ALA A 16 -13.19 1.77 25.98
N ASN A 17 -12.73 1.52 27.22
CA ASN A 17 -12.44 0.18 27.72
C ASN A 17 -13.70 -0.45 28.32
N LEU A 18 -14.30 -1.40 27.61
CA LEU A 18 -15.43 -2.20 28.10
C LEU A 18 -14.92 -3.54 28.65
N SER A 19 -15.77 -4.25 29.39
CA SER A 19 -15.42 -5.56 29.98
C SER A 19 -15.05 -6.62 28.94
N PHE A 20 -15.55 -6.50 27.71
CA PHE A 20 -15.33 -7.47 26.64
C PHE A 20 -14.40 -6.98 25.53
N ALA A 21 -14.31 -5.66 25.28
CA ALA A 21 -13.51 -5.10 24.19
C ALA A 21 -13.13 -3.63 24.41
N LYS A 22 -12.14 -3.17 23.66
CA LYS A 22 -11.79 -1.75 23.52
C LYS A 22 -12.47 -1.14 22.29
N VAL A 23 -13.19 -0.03 22.46
CA VAL A 23 -14.07 0.53 21.42
C VAL A 23 -13.69 1.97 21.07
N GLY A 24 -13.37 2.20 19.80
CA GLY A 24 -13.20 3.52 19.20
C GLY A 24 -14.39 3.89 18.31
N MET A 25 -14.48 5.15 17.87
CA MET A 25 -15.57 5.62 17.01
C MET A 25 -15.06 6.58 15.94
N LEU A 26 -15.53 6.38 14.70
CA LEU A 26 -15.30 7.25 13.55
C LEU A 26 -16.65 7.54 12.90
N CYS A 27 -17.14 8.78 13.00
CA CYS A 27 -18.50 9.10 12.56
C CYS A 27 -18.54 9.40 11.06
N GLY A 28 -19.58 8.93 10.37
CA GLY A 28 -19.81 9.28 8.96
C GLY A 28 -18.60 9.01 8.06
N GLU A 29 -18.14 10.06 7.38
CA GLU A 29 -17.03 10.05 6.42
C GLU A 29 -15.63 9.89 7.04
N ASP A 30 -15.47 9.96 8.37
CA ASP A 30 -14.18 9.78 9.04
C ASP A 30 -13.50 8.44 8.67
N ILE A 31 -14.31 7.43 8.32
CA ILE A 31 -13.82 6.11 7.92
C ILE A 31 -12.98 6.13 6.63
N HIS A 32 -13.08 7.20 5.82
CA HIS A 32 -12.25 7.37 4.63
C HIS A 32 -10.79 7.71 4.96
N PHE A 33 -10.52 8.28 6.13
CA PHE A 33 -9.17 8.69 6.51
C PHE A 33 -8.45 7.56 7.22
N ALA A 34 -7.47 6.99 6.53
CA ALA A 34 -6.76 5.81 7.01
C ALA A 34 -6.04 6.01 8.34
N GLN A 35 -5.51 7.21 8.50
CA GLN A 35 -4.74 7.66 9.65
C GLN A 35 -5.60 7.74 10.90
N TYR A 36 -6.91 7.98 10.77
CA TYR A 36 -7.83 8.03 11.91
C TYR A 36 -8.07 6.62 12.46
N GLY A 37 -8.28 5.63 11.58
CA GLY A 37 -8.36 4.23 11.96
C GLY A 37 -7.06 3.72 12.58
N ARG A 38 -5.91 4.13 12.01
CA ARG A 38 -4.59 3.81 12.56
C ARG A 38 -4.37 4.41 13.94
N ALA A 39 -4.72 5.68 14.15
CA ALA A 39 -4.64 6.34 15.45
C ALA A 39 -5.48 5.58 16.49
N LEU A 40 -6.74 5.25 16.20
CA LEU A 40 -7.55 4.42 17.10
C LEU A 40 -6.89 3.07 17.42
N ALA A 41 -6.23 2.43 16.45
CA ALA A 41 -5.51 1.18 16.68
C ALA A 41 -4.27 1.36 17.57
N PHE A 42 -3.53 2.46 17.43
CA PHE A 42 -2.43 2.82 18.33
C PHE A 42 -2.90 3.10 19.76
N HIS A 43 -4.15 3.53 19.93
CA HIS A 43 -4.83 3.66 21.23
C HIS A 43 -5.56 2.36 21.66
N GLY A 44 -5.41 1.28 20.89
CA GLY A 44 -5.85 -0.06 21.28
C GLY A 44 -7.25 -0.47 20.83
N ALA A 45 -7.99 0.36 20.07
CA ALA A 45 -9.36 0.06 19.65
C ALA A 45 -9.45 -1.30 18.94
N GLU A 46 -10.20 -2.25 19.51
CA GLU A 46 -10.46 -3.58 18.94
C GLU A 46 -11.69 -3.57 18.03
N ILE A 47 -12.65 -2.69 18.33
CA ILE A 47 -13.84 -2.42 17.54
C ILE A 47 -13.89 -0.93 17.24
N ILE A 48 -14.06 -0.58 15.97
CA ILE A 48 -14.28 0.78 15.49
C ILE A 48 -15.76 0.88 15.12
N LEU A 49 -16.52 1.71 15.84
CA LEU A 49 -17.90 2.01 15.49
C LEU A 49 -17.92 3.08 14.38
N ASN A 50 -18.71 2.86 13.35
CA ASN A 50 -18.96 3.82 12.29
C ASN A 50 -20.47 4.09 12.15
N PRO A 51 -21.06 4.88 13.08
CA PRO A 51 -22.43 5.36 12.92
C PRO A 51 -22.46 6.36 11.75
N CYS A 52 -23.40 6.16 10.84
CA CYS A 52 -23.47 6.97 9.61
C CYS A 52 -24.89 7.02 9.05
N ILE A 53 -25.09 7.93 8.08
CA ILE A 53 -26.27 7.95 7.22
C ILE A 53 -25.78 7.68 5.81
N GLU A 54 -26.26 6.58 5.24
CA GLU A 54 -25.86 6.16 3.90
C GLU A 54 -26.82 6.63 2.83
N LYS A 55 -26.30 6.84 1.63
CA LYS A 55 -27.04 7.37 0.48
C LYS A 55 -26.77 6.52 -0.74
N SER A 56 -27.79 6.38 -1.59
CA SER A 56 -27.65 5.67 -2.87
C SER A 56 -26.95 6.57 -3.88
N ASP A 57 -25.64 6.74 -3.70
CA ASP A 57 -24.75 7.50 -4.57
C ASP A 57 -23.52 6.66 -4.95
N GLN A 58 -22.69 7.19 -5.86
CA GLN A 58 -21.43 6.52 -6.26
C GLN A 58 -20.47 6.31 -5.08
N GLN A 59 -20.60 7.11 -4.02
CA GLN A 59 -19.72 7.07 -2.85
C GLN A 59 -20.12 5.95 -1.87
N PHE A 60 -21.28 5.31 -2.03
CA PHE A 60 -21.69 4.16 -1.21
C PHE A 60 -20.69 3.01 -1.30
N ALA A 61 -20.24 2.70 -2.52
CA ALA A 61 -19.21 1.70 -2.76
C ALA A 61 -17.87 2.11 -2.11
N HIS A 62 -17.50 3.38 -2.22
CA HIS A 62 -16.28 3.94 -1.63
C HIS A 62 -16.26 3.78 -0.10
N ARG A 63 -17.35 4.16 0.57
CA ARG A 63 -17.49 4.00 2.04
C ARG A 63 -17.40 2.54 2.46
N THR A 64 -18.02 1.65 1.69
CA THR A 64 -17.95 0.20 1.91
C THR A 64 -16.52 -0.32 1.79
N MET A 65 -15.77 0.10 0.76
CA MET A 65 -14.35 -0.25 0.59
C MET A 65 -13.51 0.27 1.76
N SER A 66 -13.66 1.54 2.13
CA SER A 66 -12.94 2.14 3.27
C SER A 66 -13.18 1.37 4.56
N ARG A 67 -14.42 0.94 4.87
CA ARG A 67 -14.71 0.14 6.08
C ARG A 67 -13.95 -1.17 6.12
N PHE A 68 -13.93 -1.90 5.02
CA PHE A 68 -13.17 -3.15 4.92
C PHE A 68 -11.67 -2.86 5.12
N ALA A 69 -11.15 -1.86 4.43
CA ALA A 69 -9.75 -1.47 4.50
C ALA A 69 -9.33 -1.04 5.92
N ARG A 70 -10.13 -0.22 6.60
CA ARG A 70 -9.89 0.17 8.00
C ARG A 70 -9.86 -1.06 8.92
N ALA A 71 -10.76 -2.03 8.73
CA ALA A 71 -10.77 -3.27 9.50
C ALA A 71 -9.48 -4.09 9.29
N SER A 72 -9.08 -4.29 8.03
CA SER A 72 -7.86 -5.03 7.66
C SER A 72 -6.58 -4.38 8.20
N GLU A 73 -6.39 -3.11 7.87
CA GLU A 73 -5.13 -2.40 8.15
C GLU A 73 -4.95 -2.11 9.63
N SER A 74 -6.05 -1.85 10.35
CA SER A 74 -6.03 -1.59 11.80
C SER A 74 -6.04 -2.87 12.62
N VAL A 75 -6.24 -4.03 11.99
CA VAL A 75 -6.53 -5.31 12.64
C VAL A 75 -7.58 -5.09 13.72
N ALA A 76 -8.76 -4.65 13.30
CA ALA A 76 -9.90 -4.31 14.14
C ALA A 76 -11.19 -4.75 13.45
N TYR A 77 -12.27 -4.88 14.21
CA TYR A 77 -13.61 -4.93 13.61
C TYR A 77 -14.08 -3.51 13.29
N VAL A 78 -14.77 -3.32 12.17
CA VAL A 78 -15.53 -2.08 11.91
C VAL A 78 -17.02 -2.43 11.95
N ALA A 79 -17.74 -1.87 12.91
CA ALA A 79 -19.17 -2.08 13.09
C ALA A 79 -19.95 -0.86 12.65
N VAL A 80 -20.84 -1.02 11.68
CA VAL A 80 -21.57 0.05 11.01
C VAL A 80 -23.04 -0.04 11.36
N ALA A 81 -23.62 1.09 11.73
CA ALA A 81 -25.05 1.25 11.87
C ALA A 81 -25.50 2.42 10.99
N SER A 82 -26.43 2.15 10.08
CA SER A 82 -27.08 3.15 9.23
C SER A 82 -28.59 2.91 9.18
N PRO A 83 -29.42 3.96 9.19
CA PRO A 83 -30.85 3.82 8.97
C PRO A 83 -31.15 3.26 7.56
N LEU A 84 -32.23 2.49 7.45
CA LEU A 84 -32.80 2.04 6.17
C LEU A 84 -33.80 3.03 5.56
N GLU A 85 -34.35 3.92 6.39
CA GLU A 85 -35.37 4.89 6.00
C GLU A 85 -35.16 6.19 6.78
N LEU A 86 -35.32 7.32 6.10
CA LEU A 86 -35.46 8.64 6.71
C LEU A 86 -36.87 9.17 6.44
N ASN A 87 -37.44 9.87 7.42
CA ASN A 87 -38.67 10.63 7.24
C ASN A 87 -38.31 12.10 7.03
N ASP A 88 -38.52 12.60 5.81
CA ASP A 88 -38.33 14.00 5.45
C ASP A 88 -39.69 14.62 5.10
N ASN A 89 -40.21 15.47 6.00
CA ASN A 89 -41.50 16.16 5.84
C ASN A 89 -42.68 15.22 5.48
N GLY A 90 -42.74 14.03 6.09
CA GLY A 90 -43.79 13.04 5.85
C GLY A 90 -43.50 12.11 4.67
N MET A 91 -42.45 12.37 3.89
CA MET A 91 -41.98 11.46 2.83
C MET A 91 -40.97 10.47 3.40
N LYS A 92 -41.21 9.19 3.11
CA LYS A 92 -40.28 8.10 3.44
C LYS A 92 -39.24 7.95 2.35
N ILE A 93 -37.99 8.19 2.69
CA ILE A 93 -36.84 8.05 1.78
C ILE A 93 -36.08 6.79 2.16
N ARG A 94 -36.09 5.79 1.28
CA ARG A 94 -35.33 4.56 1.47
C ARG A 94 -33.84 4.81 1.22
N LEU A 95 -33.01 4.31 2.12
CA LEU A 95 -31.56 4.38 2.08
C LEU A 95 -30.96 3.01 1.73
N PRO A 96 -29.74 2.96 1.18
CA PRO A 96 -29.09 1.69 0.91
C PRO A 96 -28.75 0.96 2.23
N PRO A 97 -28.88 -0.38 2.26
CA PRO A 97 -28.54 -1.19 3.42
C PRO A 97 -27.04 -1.17 3.67
N ALA A 98 -26.61 -0.54 4.76
CA ALA A 98 -25.18 -0.43 5.11
C ALA A 98 -24.82 -0.98 6.49
N THR A 99 -25.83 -1.31 7.32
CA THR A 99 -25.60 -1.89 8.63
C THR A 99 -24.90 -3.24 8.48
N ALA A 100 -23.68 -3.32 8.99
CA ALA A 100 -22.79 -4.45 8.77
C ALA A 100 -21.66 -4.50 9.79
N LEU A 101 -21.07 -5.68 9.96
CA LEU A 101 -19.79 -5.87 10.64
C LEU A 101 -18.74 -6.28 9.60
N TYR A 102 -17.66 -5.53 9.53
CA TYR A 102 -16.50 -5.80 8.70
C TYR A 102 -15.36 -6.37 9.57
N PRO A 103 -14.97 -7.63 9.38
CA PRO A 103 -13.77 -8.22 9.97
C PRO A 103 -12.53 -7.92 9.10
N TRP A 104 -11.33 -8.13 9.65
CA TRP A 104 -10.07 -7.77 8.99
C TRP A 104 -9.68 -8.63 7.78
N GLU A 105 -10.12 -9.90 7.70
CA GLU A 105 -9.77 -10.85 6.61
C GLU A 105 -10.95 -11.73 6.16
N ARG A 106 -12.14 -11.55 6.72
CA ARG A 106 -13.34 -12.38 6.44
C ARG A 106 -14.42 -11.59 5.70
N GLU A 107 -15.45 -12.28 5.23
CA GLU A 107 -16.59 -11.61 4.63
C GLU A 107 -17.35 -10.77 5.65
N ALA A 108 -17.80 -9.59 5.23
CA ALA A 108 -18.65 -8.76 6.05
C ALA A 108 -20.00 -9.46 6.27
N VAL A 109 -20.51 -9.35 7.49
CA VAL A 109 -21.88 -9.77 7.82
C VAL A 109 -22.74 -8.51 7.75
N ALA A 110 -23.62 -8.43 6.74
CA ALA A 110 -24.43 -7.25 6.46
C ALA A 110 -25.92 -7.60 6.43
N VAL A 111 -26.76 -6.62 6.74
CA VAL A 111 -28.22 -6.75 6.55
C VAL A 111 -28.55 -7.06 5.09
N ARG A 112 -29.56 -7.90 4.88
CA ARG A 112 -30.11 -8.23 3.56
C ARG A 112 -31.56 -7.77 3.46
N GLY A 113 -31.95 -7.29 2.28
CA GLY A 113 -33.34 -6.90 2.02
C GLY A 113 -33.83 -5.74 2.90
N ASP A 114 -34.78 -6.04 3.78
CA ASP A 114 -35.42 -5.12 4.73
C ASP A 114 -35.08 -5.42 6.20
N GLU A 115 -34.08 -6.25 6.46
CA GLU A 115 -33.55 -6.52 7.81
C GLU A 115 -33.05 -5.24 8.47
N THR A 116 -33.49 -4.99 9.71
CA THR A 116 -33.13 -3.79 10.48
C THR A 116 -32.01 -4.02 11.48
N PHE A 117 -31.52 -5.26 11.61
CA PHE A 117 -30.48 -5.64 12.55
C PHE A 117 -29.55 -6.71 11.94
N VAL A 118 -28.28 -6.69 12.35
CA VAL A 118 -27.31 -7.77 12.11
C VAL A 118 -26.94 -8.36 13.45
N VAL A 119 -26.85 -9.69 13.51
CA VAL A 119 -26.29 -10.41 14.66
C VAL A 119 -24.98 -11.06 14.20
N PRO A 120 -23.84 -10.36 14.28
CA PRO A 120 -22.58 -10.92 13.84
C PRO A 120 -21.88 -11.66 14.99
N ASP A 121 -21.15 -12.72 14.67
CA ASP A 121 -20.24 -13.35 15.62
C ASP A 121 -18.93 -12.55 15.71
N ILE A 122 -18.70 -11.92 16.86
CA ILE A 122 -17.45 -11.21 17.17
C ILE A 122 -16.56 -12.13 18.01
N ASP A 123 -15.52 -12.69 17.39
CA ASP A 123 -14.46 -13.43 18.10
C ASP A 123 -13.32 -12.47 18.45
N ILE A 124 -13.49 -11.76 19.57
CA ILE A 124 -12.48 -10.84 20.09
C ILE A 124 -11.16 -11.54 20.43
N GLN A 125 -11.22 -12.82 20.80
CA GLN A 125 -10.02 -13.59 21.14
C GLN A 125 -9.22 -13.96 19.89
N LEU A 126 -9.89 -14.22 18.76
CA LEU A 126 -9.23 -14.39 17.45
C LEU A 126 -8.52 -13.10 17.04
N LEU A 127 -9.17 -11.94 17.21
CA LEU A 127 -8.56 -10.65 16.95
C LEU A 127 -7.30 -10.46 17.81
N ARG A 128 -7.38 -10.71 19.13
CA ARG A 128 -6.25 -10.59 20.05
C ARG A 128 -5.10 -11.53 19.67
N ARG A 129 -5.39 -12.78 19.31
CA ARG A 129 -4.39 -13.74 18.78
C ARG A 129 -3.72 -13.24 17.51
N ARG A 130 -4.48 -12.61 16.60
CA ARG A 130 -3.93 -11.99 15.38
C ARG A 130 -3.02 -10.81 15.70
N ARG A 131 -3.43 -9.93 16.61
CA ARG A 131 -2.66 -8.76 17.06
C ARG A 131 -1.33 -9.11 17.73
N VAL A 132 -1.26 -10.25 18.41
CA VAL A 132 0.00 -10.72 19.02
C VAL A 132 0.85 -11.61 18.10
N SER A 133 0.42 -11.83 16.85
CA SER A 133 1.20 -12.53 15.84
C SER A 133 2.08 -11.55 15.06
N PRO A 134 3.41 -11.75 15.00
CA PRO A 134 4.33 -10.87 14.25
C PRO A 134 3.93 -10.59 12.81
N GLN A 135 3.38 -11.58 12.10
CA GLN A 135 2.96 -11.45 10.69
C GLN A 135 1.55 -10.85 10.54
N GLY A 136 0.75 -10.87 11.61
CA GLY A 136 -0.65 -10.45 11.57
C GLY A 136 -0.92 -9.06 12.12
N SER A 137 0.07 -8.43 12.74
CA SER A 137 -0.11 -7.20 13.50
C SER A 137 0.29 -5.96 12.70
N PHE A 138 -0.54 -5.56 11.71
CA PHE A 138 -0.26 -4.38 10.88
C PHE A 138 0.03 -3.09 11.68
N PRO A 139 -0.67 -2.77 12.81
CA PRO A 139 -0.32 -1.61 13.62
C PRO A 139 1.05 -1.72 14.33
N ALA A 140 1.60 -2.93 14.51
CA ALA A 140 2.96 -3.10 15.05
C ALA A 140 4.02 -3.15 13.94
N ILE A 141 3.63 -3.51 12.71
CA ILE A 141 4.51 -3.61 11.53
C ILE A 141 4.76 -2.24 10.88
N VAL A 142 3.75 -1.37 10.82
CA VAL A 142 3.85 -0.07 10.13
C VAL A 142 4.98 0.77 10.73
N ARG A 143 5.85 1.36 9.90
CA ARG A 143 6.95 2.23 10.40
C ARG A 143 6.43 3.65 10.72
N ALA A 144 5.69 3.79 11.81
CA ALA A 144 4.97 5.02 12.15
C ALA A 144 5.84 6.29 12.17
N ASP A 145 7.08 6.20 12.69
CA ASP A 145 8.03 7.33 12.71
C ASP A 145 8.40 7.86 11.31
N VAL A 146 8.52 6.97 10.31
CA VAL A 146 8.78 7.39 8.91
C VAL A 146 7.70 8.34 8.43
N TYR A 147 6.44 8.03 8.69
CA TYR A 147 5.29 8.85 8.26
C TYR A 147 5.04 10.04 9.18
N GLY A 148 5.21 9.86 10.49
CA GLY A 148 5.01 10.88 11.52
C GLY A 148 5.87 12.12 11.29
N ARG A 149 7.15 11.94 10.94
CA ARG A 149 8.06 13.06 10.64
C ARG A 149 7.56 13.93 9.48
N GLY A 150 7.02 13.32 8.42
CA GLY A 150 6.44 14.08 7.31
C GLY A 150 5.13 14.75 7.67
N TYR A 151 4.29 14.11 8.49
CA TYR A 151 3.02 14.69 8.92
C TYR A 151 3.29 15.92 9.78
N MET A 152 4.25 15.84 10.69
CA MET A 152 4.69 16.98 11.50
C MET A 152 5.30 18.11 10.65
N LYS A 153 6.05 17.78 9.59
CA LYS A 153 6.55 18.77 8.62
C LYS A 153 5.39 19.45 7.89
N GLN A 154 4.39 18.71 7.44
CA GLN A 154 3.20 19.28 6.79
C GLN A 154 2.41 20.18 7.74
N VAL A 155 2.31 19.82 9.02
CA VAL A 155 1.68 20.67 10.05
C VAL A 155 2.45 21.98 10.24
N SER A 156 3.79 21.97 10.24
CA SER A 156 4.58 23.19 10.42
C SER A 156 4.57 24.11 9.18
N GLU A 157 4.37 23.55 7.98
CA GLU A 157 4.29 24.29 6.71
C GLU A 157 2.88 24.86 6.44
N CYS A 158 1.83 24.29 7.03
CA CYS A 158 0.46 24.77 6.93
C CYS A 158 0.02 25.44 8.25
N PRO A 159 0.05 26.80 8.36
CA PRO A 159 -0.47 27.48 9.54
C PRO A 159 -1.96 27.15 9.76
N GLU A 160 -2.38 27.11 11.03
CA GLU A 160 -3.76 26.80 11.42
C GLU A 160 -4.77 27.61 10.58
N ASN A 161 -5.50 26.91 9.70
CA ASN A 161 -6.59 27.53 8.97
C ASN A 161 -7.79 27.66 9.93
N LYS A 162 -8.37 28.86 10.00
CA LYS A 162 -9.66 29.08 10.68
C LYS A 162 -10.67 28.05 10.15
N THR A 163 -11.20 27.22 11.05
CA THR A 163 -12.20 26.21 10.70
C THR A 163 -13.45 26.88 10.12
N PRO A 164 -13.91 26.50 8.92
CA PRO A 164 -15.15 27.03 8.36
C PRO A 164 -16.35 26.71 9.27
N SER A 165 -17.18 27.71 9.52
CA SER A 165 -18.29 27.67 10.49
C SER A 165 -19.66 27.52 9.84
N ASN A 166 -19.76 27.78 8.54
CA ASN A 166 -21.01 27.74 7.78
C ASN A 166 -20.80 27.26 6.34
N ARG A 167 -21.90 26.98 5.65
CA ARG A 167 -21.88 26.43 4.27
C ARG A 167 -21.11 27.30 3.28
N ALA A 168 -21.22 28.63 3.37
CA ALA A 168 -20.55 29.52 2.43
C ALA A 168 -19.02 29.47 2.61
N GLU A 169 -18.55 29.49 3.86
CA GLU A 169 -17.13 29.34 4.20
C GLU A 169 -16.59 27.98 3.75
N TRP A 170 -17.35 26.89 3.93
CA TRP A 170 -16.95 25.56 3.45
C TRP A 170 -16.81 25.49 1.92
N LEU A 171 -17.71 26.14 1.17
CA LEU A 171 -17.61 26.22 -0.30
C LEU A 171 -16.41 27.05 -0.74
N GLN A 172 -16.10 28.15 -0.03
CA GLN A 172 -14.93 28.97 -0.30
C GLN A 172 -13.63 28.20 -0.05
N GLU A 173 -13.55 27.47 1.08
CA GLU A 173 -12.39 26.64 1.41
C GLU A 173 -12.21 25.51 0.39
N ALA A 174 -13.29 24.85 -0.03
CA ALA A 174 -13.23 23.85 -1.11
C ALA A 174 -12.61 24.42 -2.38
N ASN A 175 -13.09 25.57 -2.86
CA ASN A 175 -12.58 26.23 -4.06
C ASN A 175 -11.10 26.63 -3.92
N LYS A 176 -10.71 27.15 -2.75
CA LYS A 176 -9.32 27.51 -2.44
C LYS A 176 -8.40 26.28 -2.54
N ARG A 177 -8.79 25.16 -1.92
CA ARG A 177 -7.99 23.93 -1.95
C ARG A 177 -7.90 23.33 -3.35
N VAL A 178 -9.01 23.28 -4.09
CA VAL A 178 -9.02 22.81 -5.49
C VAL A 178 -8.11 23.66 -6.37
N ALA A 179 -8.13 24.99 -6.19
CA ALA A 179 -7.25 25.90 -6.92
C ALA A 179 -5.76 25.67 -6.57
N ALA A 180 -5.44 25.50 -5.28
CA ALA A 180 -4.07 25.22 -4.84
C ALA A 180 -3.56 23.88 -5.39
N GLU A 181 -4.40 22.84 -5.37
CA GLU A 181 -4.08 21.55 -5.98
C GLU A 181 -3.87 21.66 -7.48
N SER A 182 -4.73 22.40 -8.18
CA SER A 182 -4.60 22.62 -9.63
C SER A 182 -3.30 23.35 -9.99
N GLU A 183 -2.88 24.31 -9.16
CA GLU A 183 -1.60 25.00 -9.31
C GLU A 183 -0.42 24.05 -9.09
N ASN A 184 -0.47 23.28 -8.00
CA ASN A 184 0.55 22.28 -7.67
C ASN A 184 0.62 21.14 -8.69
N ALA A 185 -0.45 20.88 -9.43
CA ALA A 185 -0.54 19.85 -10.47
C ALA A 185 0.06 20.26 -11.82
N LYS A 186 0.44 21.54 -12.01
CA LYS A 186 1.06 21.99 -13.26
C LYS A 186 2.32 21.18 -13.58
N SER A 187 2.36 20.62 -14.78
CA SER A 187 3.53 19.89 -15.26
C SER A 187 4.60 20.86 -15.77
N LYS A 188 5.87 20.46 -15.65
CA LYS A 188 7.00 21.12 -16.34
C LYS A 188 6.96 20.90 -17.86
N HIS A 189 6.14 19.96 -18.35
CA HIS A 189 5.97 19.67 -19.76
C HIS A 189 4.81 20.49 -20.35
N GLY A 190 5.05 21.19 -21.45
CA GLY A 190 4.05 22.08 -22.07
C GLY A 190 2.88 21.37 -22.76
N ALA A 191 3.04 20.11 -23.16
CA ALA A 191 1.98 19.24 -23.68
C ALA A 191 2.09 17.88 -23.01
N GLN A 192 0.96 17.33 -22.57
CA GLN A 192 0.86 16.01 -21.98
C GLN A 192 -0.06 15.12 -22.82
N GLU A 193 0.28 13.84 -22.88
CA GLU A 193 -0.58 12.81 -23.41
C GLU A 193 -1.52 12.36 -22.30
N GLU A 194 -2.79 12.73 -22.43
CA GLU A 194 -3.78 12.56 -21.36
C GLU A 194 -4.54 11.23 -21.46
N GLN A 195 -4.50 10.58 -22.63
CA GLN A 195 -5.10 9.27 -22.86
C GLN A 195 -4.10 8.36 -23.54
N TYR A 196 -3.81 7.21 -22.94
CA TYR A 196 -2.86 6.25 -23.46
C TYR A 196 -3.14 4.84 -22.93
N ASP A 197 -2.57 3.86 -23.60
CA ASP A 197 -2.57 2.48 -23.13
C ASP A 197 -1.29 2.14 -22.39
N CYS A 198 -1.43 1.24 -21.43
CA CYS A 198 -0.33 0.64 -20.70
C CYS A 198 -0.37 -0.89 -20.82
N MET A 199 0.81 -1.51 -20.75
CA MET A 199 1.00 -2.94 -20.69
C MET A 199 1.51 -3.33 -19.30
N LEU A 200 0.75 -4.16 -18.59
CA LEU A 200 1.22 -4.83 -17.37
C LEU A 200 1.71 -6.22 -17.77
N VAL A 201 2.96 -6.52 -17.48
CA VAL A 201 3.58 -7.80 -17.86
C VAL A 201 3.52 -8.75 -16.67
N GLN A 202 2.72 -9.81 -16.77
CA GLN A 202 2.78 -10.91 -15.84
C GLN A 202 3.89 -11.86 -16.31
N THR A 203 4.98 -11.95 -15.55
CA THR A 203 6.18 -12.71 -15.92
C THR A 203 6.27 -14.06 -15.19
N VAL A 204 7.10 -14.96 -15.71
CA VAL A 204 7.56 -16.17 -15.00
C VAL A 204 9.09 -16.12 -14.97
N ALA A 205 9.66 -15.86 -13.81
CA ALA A 205 11.11 -15.68 -13.66
C ALA A 205 11.80 -17.02 -13.30
N ARG A 206 13.04 -17.19 -13.75
CA ARG A 206 13.90 -18.26 -13.25
C ARG A 206 14.54 -17.86 -11.93
N LEU A 207 14.51 -18.77 -10.96
CA LEU A 207 15.13 -18.57 -9.66
C LEU A 207 16.65 -18.61 -9.75
N ILE A 208 17.30 -17.61 -9.14
CA ILE A 208 18.75 -17.60 -8.93
C ILE A 208 19.09 -18.51 -7.73
N PRO A 209 19.91 -19.57 -7.90
CA PRO A 209 20.24 -20.51 -6.83
C PRO A 209 21.16 -19.91 -5.76
N ILE A 210 21.07 -20.41 -4.52
CA ILE A 210 22.02 -20.09 -3.44
C ILE A 210 23.16 -21.09 -3.48
N GLY A 211 24.39 -20.62 -3.73
CA GLY A 211 25.57 -21.47 -3.77
C GLY A 211 25.61 -22.36 -5.02
N GLY A 212 26.65 -22.24 -5.81
CA GLY A 212 26.82 -22.96 -7.07
C GLY A 212 27.85 -22.27 -7.96
N ASN A 213 28.16 -22.89 -9.11
CA ASN A 213 29.05 -22.34 -10.14
C ASN A 213 28.30 -21.46 -11.17
N VAL A 214 27.05 -21.07 -10.89
CA VAL A 214 26.21 -20.28 -11.79
C VAL A 214 26.37 -18.81 -11.45
N ASP A 215 26.72 -17.99 -12.44
CA ASP A 215 26.76 -16.55 -12.29
C ASP A 215 25.33 -15.98 -12.24
N PRO A 216 24.90 -15.33 -11.14
CA PRO A 216 23.60 -14.68 -11.06
C PRO A 216 23.32 -13.71 -12.22
N LYS A 217 24.35 -13.05 -12.77
CA LYS A 217 24.18 -12.13 -13.90
C LYS A 217 23.74 -12.85 -15.18
N GLU A 218 24.20 -14.07 -15.43
CA GLU A 218 23.74 -14.85 -16.60
C GLU A 218 22.23 -15.12 -16.53
N ILE A 219 21.73 -15.46 -15.35
CA ILE A 219 20.29 -15.72 -15.15
C ILE A 219 19.47 -14.43 -15.22
N ILE A 220 20.00 -13.32 -14.67
CA ILE A 220 19.38 -11.99 -14.81
C ILE A 220 19.24 -11.62 -16.29
N TYR A 221 20.30 -11.76 -17.08
CA TYR A 221 20.24 -11.44 -18.51
C TYR A 221 19.31 -12.37 -19.29
N LYS A 222 19.24 -13.65 -18.92
CA LYS A 222 18.28 -14.59 -19.53
C LYS A 222 16.83 -14.21 -19.24
N ASN A 223 16.50 -13.91 -17.98
CA ASN A 223 15.16 -13.45 -17.60
C ASN A 223 14.84 -12.12 -18.28
N LEU A 224 15.79 -11.17 -18.31
CA LEU A 224 15.66 -9.87 -18.98
C LEU A 224 15.30 -10.02 -20.46
N ASP A 225 16.09 -10.82 -21.20
CA ASP A 225 15.91 -11.04 -22.64
C ASP A 225 14.54 -11.67 -22.95
N GLU A 226 14.16 -12.72 -22.22
CA GLU A 226 12.88 -13.41 -22.43
C GLU A 226 11.68 -12.51 -22.12
N HIS A 227 11.74 -11.77 -21.01
CA HIS A 227 10.62 -10.92 -20.57
C HIS A 227 10.46 -9.69 -21.46
N LEU A 228 11.57 -9.04 -21.87
CA LEU A 228 11.53 -7.94 -22.83
C LEU A 228 11.06 -8.41 -24.20
N SER A 229 11.57 -9.54 -24.72
CA SER A 229 11.13 -10.09 -26.00
C SER A 229 9.63 -10.40 -26.00
N SER A 230 9.12 -10.97 -24.91
CA SER A 230 7.69 -11.22 -24.74
C SER A 230 6.89 -9.93 -24.78
N ALA A 231 7.25 -8.92 -23.98
CA ALA A 231 6.57 -7.64 -23.93
C ALA A 231 6.60 -6.92 -25.29
N GLY A 232 7.79 -6.81 -25.90
CA GLY A 232 8.03 -6.14 -27.18
C GLY A 232 7.15 -6.66 -28.33
N SER A 233 6.75 -7.94 -28.29
CA SER A 233 5.84 -8.53 -29.28
C SER A 233 4.48 -7.82 -29.41
N ARG A 234 4.09 -6.99 -28.44
CA ARG A 234 2.80 -6.26 -28.38
C ARG A 234 2.89 -4.77 -28.09
N LEU A 235 4.09 -4.20 -27.98
CA LEU A 235 4.24 -2.78 -27.65
C LEU A 235 4.17 -1.82 -28.86
N SER A 236 4.22 -2.31 -30.10
CA SER A 236 4.22 -1.45 -31.30
C SER A 236 2.88 -0.73 -31.60
N LEU A 237 1.91 -0.75 -30.69
CA LEU A 237 0.66 -0.03 -30.84
C LEU A 237 0.90 1.48 -30.58
N PRO A 238 0.45 2.40 -31.46
CA PRO A 238 0.75 3.83 -31.31
C PRO A 238 0.28 4.45 -29.99
N THR A 239 -0.81 3.92 -29.41
CA THR A 239 -1.37 4.38 -28.14
C THR A 239 -0.64 3.82 -26.91
N MET A 240 0.26 2.86 -27.07
CA MET A 240 1.00 2.26 -25.97
C MET A 240 2.11 3.22 -25.53
N ARG A 241 2.08 3.62 -24.26
CA ARG A 241 3.06 4.58 -23.70
C ARG A 241 3.78 4.09 -22.47
N LEU A 242 3.33 2.99 -21.86
CA LEU A 242 3.85 2.53 -20.57
C LEU A 242 3.88 1.01 -20.50
N CYS A 243 4.99 0.46 -20.03
CA CYS A 243 5.17 -0.97 -19.76
C CYS A 243 5.60 -1.15 -18.29
N VAL A 244 4.95 -2.03 -17.53
CA VAL A 244 5.22 -2.25 -16.11
C VAL A 244 5.53 -3.72 -15.85
N PHE A 245 6.71 -3.99 -15.27
CA PHE A 245 7.16 -5.32 -14.88
C PHE A 245 6.97 -5.59 -13.38
N PRO A 246 6.81 -6.86 -12.97
CA PRO A 246 6.60 -7.23 -11.56
C PRO A 246 7.83 -7.06 -10.67
N GLU A 247 7.61 -7.20 -9.35
CA GLU A 247 8.71 -7.41 -8.41
C GLU A 247 9.39 -8.75 -8.71
N PHE A 248 10.73 -8.79 -8.58
CA PHE A 248 11.59 -9.96 -8.79
C PHE A 248 11.58 -10.56 -10.21
N TRP A 249 11.11 -9.84 -11.22
CA TRP A 249 11.08 -10.34 -12.60
C TRP A 249 12.45 -10.80 -13.13
N LEU A 250 13.55 -10.18 -12.70
CA LEU A 250 14.90 -10.58 -13.08
C LEU A 250 15.51 -11.71 -12.25
N THR A 251 15.09 -11.86 -11.00
CA THR A 251 15.79 -12.70 -10.01
C THR A 251 14.98 -13.92 -9.55
N GLY A 252 13.66 -13.84 -9.74
CA GLY A 252 12.68 -14.63 -9.02
C GLY A 252 12.63 -14.31 -7.52
N PRO A 253 11.51 -14.58 -6.85
CA PRO A 253 11.27 -14.14 -5.47
C PRO A 253 11.98 -14.97 -4.40
N GLY A 254 12.91 -15.87 -4.78
CA GLY A 254 13.45 -17.01 -4.02
C GLY A 254 14.10 -16.80 -2.63
N GLY A 255 13.78 -15.71 -1.92
CA GLY A 255 13.87 -15.61 -0.45
C GLY A 255 12.51 -15.79 0.24
N ILE A 256 11.40 -15.69 -0.48
CA ILE A 256 10.04 -15.88 0.05
C ILE A 256 9.63 -17.32 -0.26
N GLY A 257 9.81 -18.25 0.69
CA GLY A 257 9.51 -19.68 0.49
C GLY A 257 10.44 -20.66 1.22
N GLY A 258 11.08 -20.25 2.32
CA GLY A 258 11.85 -21.15 3.20
C GLY A 258 13.36 -21.22 2.95
N VAL A 259 13.89 -20.54 1.93
CA VAL A 259 15.34 -20.41 1.73
C VAL A 259 15.80 -19.03 2.16
N GLN A 260 16.48 -18.95 3.31
CA GLN A 260 16.94 -17.67 3.86
C GLN A 260 18.20 -17.20 3.12
N ARG A 261 18.06 -16.12 2.34
CA ARG A 261 19.20 -15.43 1.72
C ARG A 261 19.93 -14.57 2.74
N THR A 262 21.23 -14.36 2.54
CA THR A 262 22.01 -13.34 3.24
C THR A 262 22.09 -12.04 2.44
N VAL A 263 22.54 -10.95 3.06
CA VAL A 263 22.83 -9.68 2.37
C VAL A 263 23.78 -9.91 1.19
N GLN A 264 24.85 -10.69 1.39
CA GLN A 264 25.81 -11.03 0.33
C GLN A 264 25.18 -11.84 -0.81
N ASN A 265 24.10 -12.61 -0.55
CA ASN A 265 23.36 -13.25 -1.62
C ASN A 265 22.58 -12.21 -2.44
N LEU A 266 21.94 -11.24 -1.78
CA LEU A 266 21.20 -10.18 -2.46
C LEU A 266 22.11 -9.25 -3.25
N GLU A 267 23.30 -8.92 -2.73
CA GLU A 267 24.27 -8.05 -3.41
C GLU A 267 24.64 -8.58 -4.80
N LYS A 268 24.78 -9.90 -4.94
CA LYS A 268 25.10 -10.54 -6.24
C LYS A 268 23.97 -10.42 -7.26
N MET A 269 22.75 -10.18 -6.80
CA MET A 269 21.56 -10.02 -7.64
C MET A 269 21.19 -8.55 -7.87
N ALA A 270 21.87 -7.64 -7.17
CA ALA A 270 21.60 -6.22 -7.26
C ALA A 270 22.12 -5.61 -8.57
N ILE A 271 21.51 -4.49 -8.93
CA ILE A 271 21.98 -3.58 -9.96
C ILE A 271 22.35 -2.25 -9.31
N SER A 272 23.19 -1.48 -9.98
CA SER A 272 23.56 -0.12 -9.57
C SER A 272 23.32 0.84 -10.73
N GLU A 273 23.25 2.13 -10.41
CA GLU A 273 23.26 3.19 -11.43
C GLU A 273 24.40 2.97 -12.44
N GLY A 274 24.06 2.93 -13.74
CA GLY A 274 25.01 2.63 -14.82
C GLY A 274 25.26 1.15 -15.10
N ASP A 275 24.54 0.22 -14.44
CA ASP A 275 24.55 -1.20 -14.82
C ASP A 275 23.96 -1.37 -16.24
N LYS A 276 24.52 -2.28 -17.03
CA LYS A 276 24.10 -2.59 -18.41
C LYS A 276 22.62 -2.98 -18.52
N VAL A 277 22.01 -3.46 -17.44
CA VAL A 277 20.54 -3.68 -17.38
C VAL A 277 19.77 -2.39 -17.73
N PHE A 278 20.20 -1.23 -17.22
CA PHE A 278 19.57 0.06 -17.55
C PHE A 278 19.74 0.39 -19.04
N ASP A 279 20.91 0.15 -19.63
CA ASP A 279 21.14 0.40 -21.07
C ASP A 279 20.27 -0.47 -21.97
N ILE A 280 20.08 -1.74 -21.61
CA ILE A 280 19.24 -2.69 -22.37
C ILE A 280 17.78 -2.24 -22.30
N ILE A 281 17.29 -1.92 -21.11
CA ILE A 281 15.91 -1.44 -20.92
C ILE A 281 15.71 -0.07 -21.58
N GLY A 282 16.72 0.81 -21.55
CA GLY A 282 16.70 2.10 -22.24
C GLY A 282 16.57 1.98 -23.75
N LYS A 283 17.31 1.06 -24.38
CA LYS A 283 17.14 0.76 -25.82
C LYS A 283 15.77 0.20 -26.14
N PHE A 284 15.26 -0.70 -25.30
CA PHE A 284 13.91 -1.25 -25.44
C PHE A 284 12.84 -0.15 -25.32
N ALA A 285 12.98 0.76 -24.36
CA ALA A 285 12.10 1.91 -24.17
C ALA A 285 12.08 2.83 -25.41
N GLN A 286 13.26 3.11 -25.98
CA GLN A 286 13.41 3.90 -27.20
C GLN A 286 12.81 3.21 -28.43
N GLU A 287 13.07 1.90 -28.61
CA GLU A 287 12.59 1.11 -29.74
C GLU A 287 11.06 1.11 -29.84
N TYR A 288 10.39 0.93 -28.69
CA TYR A 288 8.94 0.90 -28.63
C TYR A 288 8.31 2.25 -28.28
N ASN A 289 9.12 3.29 -28.04
CA ASN A 289 8.68 4.62 -27.61
C ASN A 289 7.75 4.54 -26.39
N VAL A 290 8.16 3.83 -25.33
CA VAL A 290 7.38 3.65 -24.10
C VAL A 290 8.21 3.99 -22.87
N TYR A 291 7.54 4.40 -21.80
CA TYR A 291 8.10 4.38 -20.45
C TYR A 291 8.13 2.94 -19.94
N VAL A 292 9.19 2.56 -19.21
CA VAL A 292 9.34 1.22 -18.64
C VAL A 292 9.56 1.32 -17.14
N ALA A 293 8.63 0.75 -16.36
CA ALA A 293 8.74 0.62 -14.93
C ALA A 293 9.05 -0.82 -14.53
N PHE A 294 9.98 -1.00 -13.61
CA PHE A 294 10.40 -2.31 -13.14
C PHE A 294 11.02 -2.22 -11.76
N GLN A 295 11.14 -3.35 -11.09
CA GLN A 295 11.80 -3.47 -9.78
C GLN A 295 13.02 -4.38 -9.88
N ASN A 296 14.07 -4.06 -9.11
CA ASN A 296 15.14 -5.00 -8.79
C ASN A 296 15.81 -4.63 -7.45
N PHE A 297 16.66 -5.51 -6.94
CA PHE A 297 17.57 -5.16 -5.85
C PHE A 297 18.58 -4.07 -6.31
N GLU A 298 18.86 -3.10 -5.46
CA GLU A 298 19.73 -1.95 -5.72
C GLU A 298 20.88 -1.90 -4.72
N ILE A 299 22.11 -1.68 -5.19
CA ILE A 299 23.19 -1.14 -4.36
C ILE A 299 23.44 0.31 -4.77
N HIS A 300 23.33 1.21 -3.81
CA HIS A 300 23.60 2.62 -4.02
C HIS A 300 25.02 3.00 -3.57
N LYS A 301 25.75 3.77 -4.38
CA LYS A 301 27.16 4.16 -4.11
C LYS A 301 27.40 4.83 -2.76
N LYS A 302 26.41 5.55 -2.22
CA LYS A 302 26.48 6.22 -0.90
C LYS A 302 26.22 5.27 0.28
N PHE A 303 25.72 4.06 0.03
CA PHE A 303 25.38 3.06 1.03
C PHE A 303 26.01 1.70 0.67
N PRO A 304 27.35 1.61 0.60
CA PRO A 304 28.03 0.36 0.29
C PRO A 304 27.64 -0.73 1.31
N GLY A 305 27.46 -1.96 0.82
CA GLY A 305 27.05 -3.09 1.65
C GLY A 305 25.54 -3.19 1.90
N ARG A 306 24.76 -2.16 1.55
CA ARG A 306 23.30 -2.16 1.75
C ARG A 306 22.60 -2.42 0.42
N VAL A 307 21.68 -3.39 0.45
CA VAL A 307 20.85 -3.73 -0.69
C VAL A 307 19.44 -3.23 -0.42
N PHE A 308 18.94 -2.35 -1.28
CA PHE A 308 17.56 -1.87 -1.24
C PHE A 308 16.70 -2.67 -2.20
N ASN A 309 15.42 -2.82 -1.89
CA ASN A 309 14.42 -3.25 -2.86
C ASN A 309 13.85 -1.99 -3.54
N SER A 310 14.21 -1.79 -4.81
CA SER A 310 13.99 -0.52 -5.51
C SER A 310 13.25 -0.71 -6.83
N ALA A 311 12.35 0.22 -7.12
CA ALA A 311 11.66 0.34 -8.39
C ALA A 311 12.17 1.55 -9.16
N PHE A 312 12.27 1.40 -10.48
CA PHE A 312 12.87 2.36 -11.40
C PHE A 312 11.88 2.73 -12.50
N LEU A 313 12.05 3.91 -13.09
CA LEU A 313 11.35 4.32 -14.32
C LEU A 313 12.37 4.76 -15.36
N ILE A 314 12.26 4.19 -16.55
CA ILE A 314 12.98 4.59 -17.75
C ILE A 314 12.01 5.32 -18.66
N ASP A 315 12.40 6.49 -19.16
CA ASP A 315 11.59 7.26 -20.10
C ASP A 315 11.67 6.70 -21.53
N ASP A 316 10.79 7.21 -22.39
CA ASP A 316 10.72 6.88 -23.83
C ASP A 316 11.98 7.28 -24.62
N SER A 317 12.87 8.06 -24.02
CA SER A 317 14.16 8.46 -24.57
C SER A 317 15.31 7.61 -24.02
N GLY A 318 15.01 6.58 -23.22
CA GLY A 318 15.96 5.63 -22.65
C GLY A 318 16.68 6.11 -21.39
N ASN A 319 16.26 7.22 -20.78
CA ASN A 319 16.89 7.76 -19.58
C ASN A 319 16.23 7.22 -18.31
N HIS A 320 17.04 6.94 -17.28
CA HIS A 320 16.56 6.68 -15.94
C HIS A 320 16.09 7.98 -15.27
N VAL A 321 14.79 8.12 -15.05
CA VAL A 321 14.16 9.38 -14.59
C VAL A 321 13.58 9.30 -13.18
N HIS A 322 13.52 8.11 -12.57
CA HIS A 322 12.90 7.93 -11.27
C HIS A 322 13.40 6.67 -10.55
N THR A 323 13.69 6.79 -9.26
CA THR A 323 13.94 5.66 -8.35
C THR A 323 13.05 5.81 -7.13
N TYR A 324 12.40 4.72 -6.72
CA TYR A 324 11.68 4.58 -5.47
C TYR A 324 12.26 3.41 -4.69
N ARG A 325 12.51 3.60 -3.39
CA ARG A 325 12.99 2.54 -2.50
C ARG A 325 11.88 2.15 -1.55
N LYS A 326 11.59 0.84 -1.48
CA LYS A 326 10.48 0.27 -0.72
C LYS A 326 10.54 0.70 0.76
N ASN A 327 9.47 1.32 1.24
CA ASN A 327 9.40 1.86 2.62
C ASN A 327 8.94 0.80 3.62
N GLN A 328 8.03 -0.09 3.21
CA GLN A 328 7.49 -1.18 4.01
C GLN A 328 7.81 -2.50 3.33
N CYS A 329 8.62 -3.34 3.97
CA CYS A 329 9.02 -4.63 3.45
C CYS A 329 8.71 -5.75 4.44
N ALA A 330 8.87 -6.98 3.96
CA ALA A 330 8.89 -8.18 4.78
C ALA A 330 10.21 -8.32 5.59
N ASP A 331 11.12 -7.33 5.48
CA ASP A 331 12.34 -7.21 6.27
C ASP A 331 12.05 -7.30 7.77
N VAL A 332 10.95 -6.69 8.22
CA VAL A 332 10.49 -6.71 9.63
C VAL A 332 10.29 -8.11 10.22
N TRP A 333 10.09 -9.14 9.38
CA TRP A 333 9.94 -10.54 9.79
C TRP A 333 11.25 -11.35 9.66
N GLY A 334 12.32 -10.73 9.15
CA GLY A 334 13.59 -11.40 8.86
C GLY A 334 13.57 -12.29 7.62
N LEU A 335 12.53 -12.20 6.79
CA LEU A 335 12.35 -13.04 5.59
C LEU A 335 13.14 -12.54 4.38
N LEU A 336 13.33 -11.23 4.28
CA LEU A 336 14.18 -10.60 3.27
C LEU A 336 15.26 -9.77 3.99
N PRO A 337 16.55 -9.99 3.69
CA PRO A 337 17.65 -9.21 4.26
C PRO A 337 17.94 -7.94 3.44
N ASP A 338 16.90 -7.22 3.01
CA ASP A 338 17.02 -5.93 2.33
C ASP A 338 16.91 -4.77 3.32
N THR A 339 17.71 -3.72 3.09
CA THR A 339 17.60 -2.46 3.82
C THR A 339 16.42 -1.67 3.25
N THR A 340 15.52 -1.20 4.10
CA THR A 340 14.53 -0.18 3.75
C THR A 340 15.01 1.20 4.20
N PRO A 341 14.51 2.33 3.66
CA PRO A 341 14.81 3.65 4.18
C PRO A 341 14.58 3.73 5.70
N GLY A 342 13.50 3.15 6.21
CA GLY A 342 13.20 3.10 7.64
C GLY A 342 14.19 2.29 8.49
N SER A 343 14.91 1.32 7.90
CA SER A 343 15.99 0.58 8.58
C SER A 343 17.15 1.49 9.00
N ILE A 344 17.35 2.60 8.28
CA ILE A 344 18.44 3.58 8.46
C ILE A 344 17.93 5.03 8.33
N LEU A 345 16.72 5.29 8.82
CA LEU A 345 15.96 6.52 8.55
C LEU A 345 16.79 7.80 8.67
N ASP A 346 17.53 7.98 9.77
CA ASP A 346 18.30 9.22 9.97
C ASP A 346 19.40 9.37 8.91
N GLN A 347 20.18 8.31 8.65
CA GLN A 347 21.22 8.31 7.59
C GLN A 347 20.61 8.52 6.20
N TYR A 348 19.44 7.94 5.94
CA TYR A 348 18.74 8.10 4.67
C TYR A 348 18.28 9.53 4.46
N LEU A 349 17.65 10.14 5.48
CA LEU A 349 17.18 11.52 5.45
C LEU A 349 18.34 12.51 5.33
N ASP A 350 19.45 12.29 6.03
CA ASP A 350 20.65 13.13 5.90
C ASP A 350 21.23 13.08 4.48
N THR A 351 21.07 11.94 3.79
CA THR A 351 21.67 11.72 2.47
C THR A 351 20.79 12.19 1.32
N PHE A 352 19.47 12.05 1.43
CA PHE A 352 18.52 12.26 0.34
C PHE A 352 17.35 13.21 0.67
N GLY A 353 17.14 13.53 1.94
CA GLY A 353 15.98 14.29 2.41
C GLY A 353 14.69 13.46 2.49
N TYR A 354 13.67 14.05 3.09
CA TYR A 354 12.37 13.39 3.32
C TYR A 354 11.62 13.07 2.02
N GLU A 355 11.65 13.97 1.05
CA GLU A 355 10.92 13.82 -0.21
C GLU A 355 11.38 12.59 -1.02
N ALA A 356 12.63 12.14 -0.80
CA ALA A 356 13.17 10.94 -1.44
C ALA A 356 12.59 9.62 -0.91
N LEU A 357 11.73 9.65 0.12
CA LEU A 357 10.93 8.51 0.56
C LEU A 357 9.72 8.28 -0.36
N PHE A 358 9.17 9.34 -0.94
CA PHE A 358 7.95 9.31 -1.76
C PHE A 358 8.09 10.09 -3.07
N PRO A 359 9.15 9.86 -3.87
CA PRO A 359 9.37 10.64 -5.07
C PRO A 359 8.26 10.42 -6.11
N VAL A 360 8.04 11.42 -6.98
CA VAL A 360 7.11 11.35 -8.11
C VAL A 360 7.80 11.90 -9.36
N ALA A 361 7.67 11.21 -10.48
CA ALA A 361 8.20 11.63 -11.77
C ALA A 361 7.17 12.45 -12.54
N ASP A 362 7.50 13.71 -12.83
CA ASP A 362 6.71 14.55 -13.75
C ASP A 362 7.09 14.25 -15.20
N THR A 363 6.20 13.54 -15.92
CA THR A 363 6.44 13.03 -17.27
C THR A 363 5.42 13.59 -18.28
N LYS A 364 5.66 13.33 -19.57
CA LYS A 364 4.71 13.68 -20.64
C LYS A 364 3.41 12.89 -20.56
N ILE A 365 3.40 11.74 -19.87
CA ILE A 365 2.21 10.89 -19.69
C ILE A 365 1.65 10.99 -18.26
N GLY A 366 1.80 12.17 -17.63
CA GLY A 366 1.33 12.44 -16.28
C GLY A 366 2.39 12.22 -15.19
N ARG A 367 1.95 12.35 -13.94
CA ARG A 367 2.80 12.17 -12.76
C ARG A 367 2.81 10.72 -12.30
N LEU A 368 3.92 10.04 -12.55
CA LEU A 368 4.10 8.62 -12.28
C LEU A 368 4.86 8.40 -10.99
N ALA A 369 4.41 7.47 -10.16
CA ALA A 369 5.08 7.09 -8.93
C ALA A 369 5.23 5.57 -8.85
N ASN A 370 6.40 5.09 -8.48
CA ASN A 370 6.59 3.68 -8.18
C ASN A 370 6.13 3.36 -6.74
N MET A 371 5.58 2.16 -6.54
CA MET A 371 5.27 1.57 -5.24
C MET A 371 5.57 0.08 -5.30
N VAL A 372 6.11 -0.52 -4.23
CA VAL A 372 6.56 -1.92 -4.31
C VAL A 372 5.81 -2.81 -3.33
N CYS A 373 5.07 -3.78 -3.88
CA CYS A 373 4.50 -4.92 -3.17
C CYS A 373 3.84 -4.57 -1.82
N PHE A 374 4.50 -4.91 -0.70
CA PHE A 374 3.96 -4.75 0.65
C PHE A 374 3.65 -3.31 1.06
N ASP A 375 4.22 -2.31 0.37
CA ASP A 375 3.85 -0.90 0.55
C ASP A 375 2.34 -0.67 0.41
N ASN A 376 1.66 -1.42 -0.47
CA ASN A 376 0.21 -1.31 -0.69
C ASN A 376 -0.61 -1.54 0.61
N MET A 377 -0.09 -2.35 1.53
CA MET A 377 -0.74 -2.63 2.81
C MET A 377 -0.63 -1.47 3.81
N SER A 378 0.23 -0.48 3.53
CA SER A 378 0.35 0.75 4.31
C SER A 378 -0.30 1.93 3.56
N PRO A 379 -1.51 2.36 3.94
CA PRO A 379 -2.21 3.48 3.30
C PRO A 379 -1.37 4.76 3.25
N GLU A 380 -0.49 4.94 4.22
CA GLU A 380 0.38 6.09 4.33
C GLU A 380 1.26 6.27 3.09
N VAL A 381 1.73 5.19 2.46
CA VAL A 381 2.58 5.27 1.26
C VAL A 381 1.83 5.89 0.08
N ALA A 382 0.65 5.36 -0.25
CA ALA A 382 -0.16 5.90 -1.34
C ALA A 382 -0.62 7.34 -1.06
N GLY A 383 -0.97 7.63 0.20
CA GLY A 383 -1.31 8.98 0.67
C GLY A 383 -0.17 9.98 0.43
N TYR A 384 1.06 9.63 0.78
CA TYR A 384 2.21 10.49 0.52
C TYR A 384 2.52 10.64 -0.97
N LEU A 385 2.52 9.56 -1.74
CA LEU A 385 2.71 9.63 -3.20
C LEU A 385 1.66 10.56 -3.84
N ARG A 386 0.42 10.47 -3.38
CA ARG A 386 -0.67 11.36 -3.81
C ARG A 386 -0.45 12.82 -3.39
N HIS A 387 0.03 13.06 -2.17
CA HIS A 387 0.40 14.40 -1.70
C HIS A 387 1.50 15.03 -2.57
N GLN A 388 2.48 14.22 -3.00
CA GLN A 388 3.52 14.62 -3.96
C GLN A 388 3.01 14.75 -5.40
N GLY A 389 1.71 14.51 -5.63
CA GLY A 389 1.03 14.75 -6.89
C GLY A 389 0.97 13.56 -7.83
N ALA A 390 1.24 12.33 -7.39
CA ALA A 390 1.09 11.13 -8.22
C ALA A 390 -0.32 11.06 -8.81
N GLU A 391 -0.42 10.75 -10.10
CA GLU A 391 -1.66 10.47 -10.84
C GLU A 391 -1.80 8.97 -11.13
N VAL A 392 -0.67 8.30 -11.37
CA VAL A 392 -0.59 6.87 -11.64
C VAL A 392 0.46 6.24 -10.73
N ILE A 393 0.06 5.24 -9.95
CA ILE A 393 0.95 4.43 -9.13
C ILE A 393 1.28 3.14 -9.90
N LEU A 394 2.56 2.94 -10.16
CA LEU A 394 3.17 1.78 -10.80
C LEU A 394 3.56 0.80 -9.70
N HIS A 395 2.71 -0.22 -9.51
CA HIS A 395 2.83 -1.16 -8.41
C HIS A 395 3.46 -2.47 -8.88
N SER A 396 4.79 -2.55 -8.83
CA SER A 396 5.53 -3.80 -9.04
C SER A 396 5.38 -4.67 -7.79
N SER A 397 4.71 -5.82 -7.92
CA SER A 397 4.41 -6.72 -6.80
C SER A 397 4.81 -8.17 -7.08
N SER A 398 5.02 -8.94 -6.02
CA SER A 398 5.18 -10.40 -6.04
C SER A 398 4.60 -10.95 -4.74
N GLU A 399 3.42 -11.57 -4.83
CA GLU A 399 2.66 -12.04 -3.67
C GLU A 399 2.47 -13.56 -3.68
N PRO A 400 2.64 -14.24 -2.53
CA PRO A 400 2.47 -15.68 -2.49
C PRO A 400 1.02 -16.05 -2.79
N HIS A 401 0.83 -17.25 -3.33
CA HIS A 401 -0.47 -17.86 -3.48
C HIS A 401 -0.88 -18.47 -2.13
N GLY A 402 -1.65 -17.72 -1.33
CA GLY A 402 -2.10 -18.15 0.00
C GLY A 402 -3.47 -17.57 0.37
N GLY A 403 -4.17 -18.26 1.28
CA GLY A 403 -5.62 -18.19 1.59
C GLY A 403 -6.22 -16.82 2.00
N GLU A 404 -6.83 -16.72 3.19
CA GLU A 404 -7.69 -15.59 3.62
C GLU A 404 -7.04 -14.18 3.43
N GLY A 405 -5.69 -14.10 3.45
CA GLY A 405 -4.94 -12.86 3.26
C GLY A 405 -5.05 -12.22 1.88
N ARG A 406 -5.23 -12.97 0.78
CA ARG A 406 -5.26 -12.39 -0.59
C ARG A 406 -6.35 -11.33 -0.77
N ARG A 407 -7.49 -11.51 -0.11
CA ARG A 407 -8.60 -10.55 -0.15
C ARG A 407 -8.22 -9.18 0.41
N ALA A 408 -7.45 -9.15 1.51
CA ALA A 408 -7.00 -7.90 2.11
C ALA A 408 -6.07 -7.12 1.17
N TRP A 409 -5.17 -7.82 0.47
CA TRP A 409 -4.27 -7.21 -0.52
C TRP A 409 -5.02 -6.65 -1.73
N ASP A 410 -5.98 -7.41 -2.25
CA ASP A 410 -6.82 -6.99 -3.36
C ASP A 410 -7.68 -5.78 -3.00
N ASN A 411 -8.28 -5.79 -1.81
CA ASN A 411 -9.07 -4.67 -1.31
C ASN A 411 -8.21 -3.45 -0.99
N ALA A 412 -6.97 -3.64 -0.54
CA ALA A 412 -6.04 -2.53 -0.35
C ALA A 412 -5.79 -1.82 -1.68
N ARG A 413 -5.56 -2.53 -2.79
CA ARG A 413 -5.33 -1.91 -4.12
C ARG A 413 -6.49 -1.03 -4.56
N THR A 414 -7.71 -1.56 -4.46
CA THR A 414 -8.92 -0.82 -4.86
C THR A 414 -9.16 0.38 -3.96
N THR A 415 -8.93 0.22 -2.66
CA THR A 415 -9.06 1.30 -1.69
C THR A 415 -8.01 2.39 -1.90
N ARG A 416 -6.73 2.05 -2.10
CA ARG A 416 -5.67 3.04 -2.38
C ARG A 416 -5.98 3.87 -3.61
N ALA A 417 -6.43 3.22 -4.69
CA ALA A 417 -6.77 3.91 -5.93
C ALA A 417 -7.89 4.93 -5.71
N MET A 418 -8.96 4.50 -5.03
CA MET A 418 -10.14 5.31 -4.74
C MET A 418 -9.85 6.45 -3.76
N GLU A 419 -9.29 6.15 -2.58
CA GLU A 419 -9.13 7.15 -1.51
C GLU A 419 -8.14 8.27 -1.89
N ASN A 420 -7.18 7.94 -2.76
CA ASN A 420 -6.20 8.89 -3.29
C ASN A 420 -6.57 9.47 -4.66
N CYS A 421 -7.64 8.98 -5.30
CA CYS A 421 -8.00 9.32 -6.68
C CYS A 421 -6.79 9.19 -7.63
N VAL A 422 -6.20 7.99 -7.69
CA VAL A 422 -5.04 7.61 -8.51
C VAL A 422 -5.32 6.32 -9.28
N TYR A 423 -4.77 6.18 -10.48
CA TYR A 423 -4.70 4.86 -11.12
C TYR A 423 -3.70 3.96 -10.38
N MET A 424 -4.02 2.68 -10.25
CA MET A 424 -3.15 1.69 -9.60
C MET A 424 -2.87 0.52 -10.56
N LEU A 425 -1.64 0.42 -11.04
CA LEU A 425 -1.18 -0.55 -12.04
C LEU A 425 -0.37 -1.64 -11.35
N SER A 426 -1.02 -2.75 -10.97
CA SER A 426 -0.37 -3.82 -10.22
C SER A 426 0.12 -4.93 -11.14
N ALA A 427 1.40 -4.91 -11.49
CA ALA A 427 2.07 -6.00 -12.22
C ALA A 427 2.59 -7.06 -11.23
N MET A 428 2.22 -8.31 -11.43
CA MET A 428 2.56 -9.44 -10.55
C MET A 428 3.15 -10.61 -11.33
N ASP A 429 3.95 -11.44 -10.67
CA ASP A 429 4.48 -12.68 -11.24
C ASP A 429 3.39 -13.76 -11.39
N GLY A 430 3.35 -14.38 -12.57
CA GLY A 430 2.42 -15.47 -12.90
C GLY A 430 2.88 -16.83 -12.39
N GLY A 431 4.10 -16.92 -11.86
CA GLY A 431 4.79 -18.16 -11.56
C GLY A 431 6.29 -17.93 -11.44
N GLU A 432 7.00 -19.00 -11.13
CA GLU A 432 8.46 -19.05 -11.15
C GLU A 432 8.90 -20.45 -11.60
N TYR A 433 10.06 -20.56 -12.26
CA TYR A 433 10.64 -21.86 -12.54
C TYR A 433 11.29 -22.44 -11.28
N LYS A 434 11.20 -23.76 -11.08
CA LYS A 434 11.77 -24.45 -9.92
C LYS A 434 13.28 -24.18 -9.72
N SER A 435 14.01 -24.00 -10.82
CA SER A 435 15.44 -23.65 -10.83
C SER A 435 15.79 -22.95 -12.15
N HIS A 436 17.01 -22.42 -12.24
CA HIS A 436 17.54 -21.73 -13.41
C HIS A 436 17.62 -22.55 -14.72
N ASP A 437 17.56 -23.87 -14.61
CA ASP A 437 17.61 -24.85 -15.70
C ASP A 437 16.29 -25.64 -15.84
N SER A 438 15.30 -25.37 -14.97
CA SER A 438 14.03 -26.10 -15.01
C SER A 438 13.10 -25.58 -16.10
N GLU A 439 12.39 -26.51 -16.73
CA GLU A 439 11.22 -26.22 -17.57
C GLU A 439 9.91 -26.28 -16.77
N HIS A 440 9.95 -26.64 -15.49
CA HIS A 440 8.78 -26.77 -14.63
C HIS A 440 8.59 -25.54 -13.75
N MET A 441 7.35 -25.06 -13.70
CA MET A 441 6.94 -23.97 -12.80
C MET A 441 6.57 -24.48 -11.41
N THR A 442 6.74 -23.63 -10.39
CA THR A 442 6.16 -23.86 -9.06
C THR A 442 4.73 -23.29 -9.00
N PHE A 443 3.97 -23.69 -7.97
CA PHE A 443 2.60 -23.21 -7.72
C PHE A 443 2.54 -22.13 -6.63
N PHE A 444 3.69 -21.61 -6.21
CA PHE A 444 3.79 -20.64 -5.11
C PHE A 444 3.33 -19.24 -5.53
N ARG A 445 3.37 -18.92 -6.83
CA ARG A 445 2.92 -17.66 -7.44
C ARG A 445 1.85 -17.95 -8.50
N ARG A 446 0.87 -17.06 -8.64
CA ARG A 446 -0.31 -17.33 -9.49
C ARG A 446 -0.88 -16.10 -10.21
N GLY A 447 -0.11 -15.02 -10.31
CA GLY A 447 -0.53 -13.82 -11.02
C GLY A 447 -1.58 -13.00 -10.29
N HIS A 448 -2.64 -12.61 -11.02
CA HIS A 448 -3.66 -11.61 -10.68
C HIS A 448 -3.27 -10.16 -11.01
N THR A 449 -2.31 -9.98 -11.91
CA THR A 449 -1.96 -8.68 -12.48
C THR A 449 -3.24 -7.93 -12.84
N ARG A 450 -3.35 -6.66 -12.40
CA ARG A 450 -4.61 -5.92 -12.52
C ARG A 450 -4.40 -4.42 -12.62
N LEU A 451 -5.38 -3.77 -13.23
CA LEU A 451 -5.49 -2.32 -13.25
C LEU A 451 -6.74 -1.88 -12.50
N VAL A 452 -6.54 -0.96 -11.56
CA VAL A 452 -7.61 -0.27 -10.85
C VAL A 452 -7.69 1.18 -11.33
N ASN A 453 -8.91 1.62 -11.64
CA ASN A 453 -9.25 3.02 -11.92
C ASN A 453 -9.15 3.88 -10.65
N PHE A 454 -9.09 5.20 -10.85
CA PHE A 454 -9.04 6.19 -9.77
C PHE A 454 -10.30 6.26 -8.89
N ASP A 455 -11.38 5.57 -9.26
CA ASP A 455 -12.60 5.41 -8.44
C ASP A 455 -12.64 4.05 -7.71
N GLY A 456 -11.58 3.25 -7.82
CA GLY A 456 -11.50 1.92 -7.21
C GLY A 456 -12.12 0.79 -8.04
N SER A 457 -12.74 1.09 -9.19
CA SER A 457 -13.26 0.06 -10.10
C SER A 457 -12.12 -0.67 -10.82
N LEU A 458 -12.30 -1.96 -11.10
CA LEU A 458 -11.32 -2.76 -11.86
C LEU A 458 -11.59 -2.63 -13.36
N GLN A 459 -10.56 -2.31 -14.16
CA GLN A 459 -10.64 -2.52 -15.62
C GLN A 459 -10.48 -4.00 -15.98
N GLY A 460 -9.71 -4.74 -15.17
CA GLY A 460 -9.57 -6.18 -15.32
C GLY A 460 -8.49 -6.77 -14.42
N THR A 461 -8.53 -8.10 -14.32
CA THR A 461 -7.58 -8.94 -13.56
C THR A 461 -7.18 -10.11 -14.44
N VAL A 462 -5.89 -10.41 -14.51
CA VAL A 462 -5.37 -11.63 -15.12
C VAL A 462 -5.70 -12.82 -14.22
N ASP A 463 -6.71 -13.59 -14.61
CA ASP A 463 -7.17 -14.75 -13.85
C ASP A 463 -6.44 -16.03 -14.30
N GLY A 464 -5.22 -16.22 -13.80
CA GLY A 464 -4.46 -17.46 -14.02
C GLY A 464 -2.95 -17.32 -13.83
N PRO A 465 -2.26 -18.47 -13.65
CA PRO A 465 -0.80 -18.53 -13.63
C PRO A 465 -0.20 -18.38 -15.03
N GLY A 466 1.12 -18.27 -15.10
CA GLY A 466 1.89 -18.21 -16.33
C GLY A 466 2.04 -16.79 -16.89
N PRO A 467 2.80 -16.64 -17.99
CA PRO A 467 3.09 -15.33 -18.56
C PRO A 467 1.88 -14.76 -19.30
N VAL A 468 1.54 -13.50 -19.04
CA VAL A 468 0.41 -12.79 -19.69
C VAL A 468 0.78 -11.33 -19.93
N LEU A 469 0.42 -10.82 -21.09
CA LEU A 469 0.52 -9.40 -21.44
C LEU A 469 -0.86 -8.76 -21.26
N PHE A 470 -1.04 -7.94 -20.23
CA PHE A 470 -2.32 -7.33 -19.90
C PHE A 470 -2.35 -5.85 -20.28
N ARG A 471 -3.08 -5.53 -21.36
CA ARG A 471 -3.30 -4.15 -21.82
C ARG A 471 -4.45 -3.52 -21.05
N ALA A 472 -4.27 -2.26 -20.67
CA ALA A 472 -5.31 -1.43 -20.06
C ALA A 472 -5.13 0.04 -20.49
N ASN A 473 -6.09 0.91 -20.14
CA ASN A 473 -6.13 2.30 -20.60
C ASN A 473 -6.08 3.30 -19.43
N ILE A 474 -5.48 4.46 -19.65
CA ILE A 474 -5.43 5.60 -18.71
C ILE A 474 -6.12 6.80 -19.34
N ASP A 475 -6.96 7.49 -18.56
CA ASP A 475 -7.55 8.79 -18.89
C ASP A 475 -7.28 9.79 -17.75
N LEU A 476 -6.18 10.54 -17.89
CA LEU A 476 -5.77 11.54 -16.92
C LEU A 476 -6.75 12.72 -16.87
N THR A 477 -7.45 13.00 -17.96
CA THR A 477 -8.44 14.09 -18.01
C THR A 477 -9.66 13.76 -17.17
N ALA A 478 -10.12 12.50 -17.20
CA ALA A 478 -11.16 12.02 -16.30
C ALA A 478 -10.72 12.07 -14.84
N LEU A 479 -9.50 11.63 -14.53
CA LEU A 479 -8.91 11.70 -13.18
C LEU A 479 -8.83 13.14 -12.66
N ARG A 480 -8.28 14.07 -13.46
CA ARG A 480 -8.13 15.49 -13.08
C ARG A 480 -9.49 16.15 -12.85
N ARG A 481 -10.49 15.81 -13.66
CA ARG A 481 -11.88 16.25 -13.44
C ARG A 481 -12.44 15.73 -12.12
N ALA A 482 -12.16 14.48 -11.75
CA ALA A 482 -12.57 13.91 -10.49
C ALA A 482 -11.91 14.62 -9.29
N ARG A 483 -10.62 14.96 -9.39
CA ARG A 483 -9.89 15.75 -8.37
C ARG A 483 -10.42 17.16 -8.21
N ALA A 484 -10.89 17.79 -9.28
CA ALA A 484 -11.51 19.12 -9.23
C ALA A 484 -12.89 19.13 -8.51
N ASN A 485 -13.45 17.96 -8.18
CA ASN A 485 -14.68 17.85 -7.40
C ASN A 485 -14.39 17.58 -5.92
N ALA A 486 -14.48 18.64 -5.11
CA ALA A 486 -14.25 18.57 -3.67
C ALA A 486 -15.19 17.61 -2.92
N ARG A 487 -16.31 17.15 -3.51
CA ARG A 487 -17.21 16.17 -2.85
C ARG A 487 -16.72 14.72 -2.96
N THR A 488 -15.83 14.45 -3.89
CA THR A 488 -15.36 13.08 -4.20
C THR A 488 -13.86 12.94 -4.06
N ASN A 489 -13.12 14.05 -3.99
CA ASN A 489 -11.69 14.08 -3.70
C ASN A 489 -11.47 14.17 -2.18
N PHE A 490 -11.51 13.04 -1.48
CA PHE A 490 -11.37 12.99 -0.02
C PHE A 490 -10.01 13.50 0.46
N GLN A 491 -8.94 13.23 -0.30
CA GLN A 491 -7.60 13.67 0.04
C GLN A 491 -7.45 15.20 0.09
N LEU A 492 -8.34 15.94 -0.57
CA LEU A 492 -8.43 17.40 -0.45
C LEU A 492 -8.70 17.87 1.00
N TRP A 493 -9.40 17.04 1.77
CA TRP A 493 -9.85 17.34 3.13
C TRP A 493 -8.96 16.74 4.21
N ASP A 494 -7.95 15.95 3.82
CA ASP A 494 -6.99 15.39 4.75
C ASP A 494 -6.27 16.50 5.53
N SER A 495 -6.09 16.29 6.82
CA SER A 495 -5.48 17.25 7.73
C SER A 495 -4.53 16.54 8.70
N PRO A 496 -3.22 16.53 8.40
CA PRO A 496 -2.19 15.96 9.26
C PRO A 496 -2.25 16.48 10.70
N ALA A 497 -2.68 17.72 10.92
CA ALA A 497 -2.81 18.31 12.25
C ALA A 497 -3.72 17.51 13.19
N VAL A 498 -4.66 16.71 12.65
CA VAL A 498 -5.57 15.88 13.44
C VAL A 498 -4.88 14.63 13.99
N TYR A 499 -3.93 14.03 13.26
CA TYR A 499 -3.39 12.71 13.58
C TYR A 499 -1.86 12.64 13.74
N ALA A 500 -1.11 13.66 13.33
CA ALA A 500 0.35 13.62 13.27
C ALA A 500 0.99 13.28 14.63
N SER A 501 0.44 13.81 15.73
CA SER A 501 0.91 13.56 17.09
C SER A 501 0.76 12.10 17.54
N HIS A 502 -0.06 11.30 16.86
CA HIS A 502 -0.28 9.89 17.15
C HIS A 502 0.66 8.96 16.36
N TYR A 503 1.41 9.50 15.40
CA TYR A 503 2.45 8.77 14.65
C TYR A 503 3.83 9.09 15.24
N THR A 504 4.21 8.37 16.29
CA THR A 504 5.47 8.60 17.02
C THR A 504 6.41 7.38 16.93
N PRO A 505 7.70 7.52 17.29
CA PRO A 505 8.60 6.37 17.45
C PRO A 505 8.17 5.33 18.49
N GLU A 506 7.22 5.68 19.38
CA GLU A 506 6.72 4.80 20.43
C GLU A 506 5.70 3.77 19.93
N VAL A 507 5.20 3.94 18.70
CA VAL A 507 4.27 3.05 18.01
C VAL A 507 4.85 2.61 16.67
N GLY A 508 4.30 1.54 16.12
CA GLY A 508 4.77 0.92 14.89
C GLY A 508 6.14 0.26 15.02
N PHE A 509 6.66 -0.26 13.92
CA PHE A 509 7.96 -0.91 13.90
C PHE A 509 9.07 0.13 14.04
N PRO A 510 10.05 -0.05 14.94
CA PRO A 510 11.09 0.96 15.19
C PRO A 510 11.94 1.26 13.94
N SER A 511 12.24 2.55 13.74
CA SER A 511 13.21 3.03 12.75
C SER A 511 14.66 2.77 13.21
N ASN A 512 15.61 2.90 12.28
CA ASN A 512 17.06 2.93 12.56
C ASN A 512 17.68 1.64 13.15
N LEU A 513 16.94 0.54 13.23
CA LEU A 513 17.43 -0.73 13.79
C LEU A 513 18.63 -1.32 13.02
N TRP A 514 18.89 -0.89 11.78
CA TRP A 514 20.01 -1.36 10.96
C TRP A 514 21.07 -0.30 10.68
N ALA A 515 21.18 0.73 11.53
CA ALA A 515 22.17 1.81 11.38
C ALA A 515 23.64 1.33 11.42
N GLY A 516 23.91 0.18 12.07
CA GLY A 516 25.23 -0.42 12.21
C GLY A 516 25.70 -1.23 10.99
N ASP A 517 26.36 -2.36 11.26
CA ASP A 517 26.95 -3.24 10.25
C ASP A 517 25.92 -3.69 9.17
N PRO A 518 26.12 -3.33 7.88
CA PRO A 518 25.15 -3.63 6.83
C PRO A 518 25.04 -5.12 6.53
N TYR A 519 25.98 -5.96 6.98
CA TYR A 519 25.95 -7.42 6.78
C TYR A 519 25.27 -8.19 7.92
N LYS A 520 24.88 -7.51 9.00
CA LYS A 520 24.17 -8.11 10.14
C LYS A 520 22.71 -7.68 10.14
N ASN A 521 21.86 -8.49 9.51
CA ASN A 521 20.42 -8.23 9.49
C ASN A 521 19.84 -8.29 10.93
N PRO A 522 19.34 -7.16 11.48
CA PRO A 522 18.82 -7.10 12.85
C PRO A 522 17.42 -7.72 13.00
N TYR A 523 16.77 -8.09 11.89
CA TYR A 523 15.40 -8.59 11.87
C TYR A 523 15.29 -10.10 11.88
N VAL A 524 16.43 -10.81 11.85
CA VAL A 524 16.46 -12.28 11.90
C VAL A 524 15.72 -12.78 13.14
N GLY A 525 14.79 -13.72 12.93
CA GLY A 525 13.98 -14.30 14.00
C GLY A 525 12.83 -13.42 14.48
N ALA A 526 12.54 -12.29 13.82
CA ALA A 526 11.42 -11.40 14.15
C ALA A 526 11.43 -10.89 15.61
N VAL A 527 12.61 -10.76 16.22
CA VAL A 527 12.77 -10.35 17.62
C VAL A 527 12.21 -8.95 17.85
N ALA A 528 12.63 -7.97 17.04
CA ALA A 528 12.21 -6.57 17.20
C ALA A 528 10.68 -6.35 17.10
N ILE A 529 10.00 -7.06 16.19
CA ILE A 529 8.53 -6.98 16.08
C ILE A 529 7.85 -7.68 17.27
N THR A 530 8.41 -8.79 17.75
CA THR A 530 7.93 -9.48 18.95
C THR A 530 8.05 -8.58 20.18
N ASP A 531 9.18 -7.90 20.36
CA ASP A 531 9.40 -6.93 21.43
C ASP A 531 8.44 -5.75 21.34
N ARG A 532 8.18 -5.24 20.13
CA ARG A 532 7.19 -4.18 19.91
C ARG A 532 5.78 -4.62 20.31
N ILE A 533 5.38 -5.83 19.92
CA ILE A 533 4.07 -6.40 20.29
C ILE A 533 3.98 -6.60 21.80
N ALA A 534 5.03 -7.11 22.44
CA ALA A 534 5.08 -7.25 23.90
C ALA A 534 4.92 -5.88 24.58
N SER A 535 5.64 -4.85 24.10
CA SER A 535 5.49 -3.47 24.59
C SER A 535 4.06 -2.95 24.45
N TYR A 536 3.32 -3.31 23.40
CA TYR A 536 1.91 -2.93 23.27
C TYR A 536 1.02 -3.61 24.32
N VAL A 537 1.32 -4.85 24.70
CA VAL A 537 0.60 -5.53 25.79
C VAL A 537 0.93 -4.87 27.13
N ASP A 538 2.21 -4.60 27.40
CA ASP A 538 2.67 -3.99 28.66
C ASP A 538 2.14 -2.57 28.85
N LYS A 539 2.10 -1.76 27.78
CA LYS A 539 1.52 -0.42 27.77
C LYS A 539 -0.02 -0.43 27.79
N GLY A 540 -0.65 -1.60 27.72
CA GLY A 540 -2.10 -1.73 27.67
C GLY A 540 -2.72 -1.18 26.39
N ILE A 541 -1.96 -1.07 25.29
CA ILE A 541 -2.50 -0.81 23.94
C ILE A 541 -3.24 -2.07 23.47
N TYR A 542 -2.56 -3.21 23.48
CA TYR A 542 -3.17 -4.51 23.21
C TYR A 542 -3.67 -5.18 24.48
N THR A 543 -4.78 -5.90 24.34
CA THR A 543 -5.23 -6.85 25.36
C THR A 543 -4.67 -8.21 25.01
N ALA A 544 -3.96 -8.85 25.95
CA ALA A 544 -3.45 -10.19 25.73
C ALA A 544 -4.61 -11.18 25.47
N PRO A 545 -4.46 -12.14 24.54
CA PRO A 545 -5.46 -13.17 24.36
C PRO A 545 -5.53 -14.07 25.60
N GLU A 546 -6.72 -14.57 25.91
CA GLU A 546 -6.90 -15.59 26.95
C GLU A 546 -6.14 -16.86 26.55
N MET A 547 -5.16 -17.28 27.34
CA MET A 547 -4.43 -18.53 27.06
C MET A 547 -5.34 -19.74 27.27
N LYS A 548 -5.73 -20.39 26.16
CA LYS A 548 -5.66 -21.85 25.95
C LYS A 548 -6.12 -22.24 24.53
N LEU A 549 -5.17 -22.45 23.63
CA LEU A 549 -5.30 -23.46 22.59
C LEU A 549 -4.40 -24.63 23.01
N SER A 550 -4.93 -25.86 23.00
CA SER A 550 -4.17 -27.06 23.34
C SER A 550 -2.92 -27.17 22.45
N GLU A 551 -1.84 -27.76 22.99
CA GLU A 551 -0.55 -27.92 22.31
C GLU A 551 -0.66 -28.60 20.92
N SER A 552 -1.77 -29.29 20.64
CA SER A 552 -2.09 -29.90 19.34
C SER A 552 -2.33 -28.92 18.19
N VAL A 553 -2.61 -27.63 18.45
CA VAL A 553 -2.85 -26.63 17.38
C VAL A 553 -1.57 -25.87 16.98
N LYS A 554 -0.57 -25.82 17.87
CA LYS A 554 0.75 -25.20 17.56
C LYS A 554 1.47 -25.86 16.39
N ALA A 555 1.15 -27.13 16.11
CA ALA A 555 1.76 -27.90 15.03
C ALA A 555 1.14 -27.68 13.64
N ARG A 556 0.07 -26.88 13.50
CA ARG A 556 -0.62 -26.70 12.20
C ARG A 556 -0.58 -25.27 11.64
N SER A 557 -0.11 -24.28 12.41
CA SER A 557 0.07 -22.91 11.91
C SER A 557 1.42 -22.68 11.24
N SER A 558 2.34 -23.65 11.29
CA SER A 558 3.60 -23.65 10.55
C SER A 558 3.44 -24.07 9.09
N ASP A 559 2.31 -24.65 8.72
CA ASP A 559 2.09 -25.27 7.40
C ASP A 559 1.43 -24.33 6.38
N VAL A 560 1.35 -23.03 6.70
CA VAL A 560 0.89 -21.98 5.78
C VAL A 560 1.94 -20.85 5.68
N MET A 561 3.23 -21.21 5.80
CA MET A 561 4.36 -20.32 5.45
C MET A 561 4.69 -20.42 3.96
#